data_AF-U1NNU8-F1
#
_entry.id   AF-U1NNU8-F1
#
_cell.length_a   1.000
_cell.length_b   1.000
_cell.length_c   1.000
_cell.angle_alpha   90.00
_cell.angle_beta   90.00
_cell.angle_gamma   90.00
#
_symmetry.space_group_name_H-M   'P 1'
#
loop_
_entity.id
_entity.type
_entity.pdbx_description
1 polymer ?
#
loop_
_entity_poly.entity_id
_entity_poly.type
_entity_poly.pdbx_seq_one_letter_code
_entity_poly.pdbx_strand_id
1 'polypeptide(L)'
;MTGGSPTERIAVTGTPGTGKTAATNQLDETAVTHLNDVIRDHDLYTDRDADRDSVVTDLDAVRDHIGEWTGVLESHLAHHFEADRVVVLRCEPTVLEDRLE
;
A
#
# COMPACT_ATOMS: atom_id res chain seq x y z
N MET A 1 -16.69 14.23 11.49
CA MET A 1 -16.35 12.85 11.14
C MET A 1 -15.12 12.49 11.95
N THR A 2 -15.24 11.53 12.88
CA THR A 2 -14.15 11.14 13.79
C THR A 2 -13.05 10.47 12.95
N GLY A 3 -11.82 11.01 12.84
CA GLY A 3 -10.95 11.33 13.95
C GLY A 3 -10.35 10.02 14.48
N GLY A 4 -9.54 9.35 13.66
CA GLY A 4 -8.74 8.21 14.12
C GLY A 4 -7.75 8.68 15.18
N SER A 5 -7.52 7.88 16.22
CA SER A 5 -6.50 8.22 17.21
C SER A 5 -5.12 8.21 16.54
N PRO A 6 -4.13 8.99 17.02
CA PRO A 6 -2.76 9.00 16.50
C PRO A 6 -2.02 7.64 16.61
N THR A 7 -2.73 6.58 16.99
CA THR A 7 -2.23 5.21 17.18
C THR A 7 -2.96 4.17 16.32
N GLU A 8 -3.97 4.56 15.52
CA GLU A 8 -4.77 3.61 14.75
C GLU A 8 -4.04 3.20 13.45
N ARG A 9 -4.01 1.89 13.17
CA ARG A 9 -3.44 1.31 11.96
C ARG A 9 -4.51 1.03 10.92
N ILE A 10 -4.44 1.70 9.78
CA ILE A 10 -5.40 1.58 8.69
C ILE A 10 -4.68 1.08 7.43
N ALA A 11 -5.00 -0.13 6.99
CA ALA A 11 -4.50 -0.65 5.71
C ALA A 11 -5.45 -0.27 4.57
N VAL A 12 -4.91 0.35 3.51
CA VAL A 12 -5.64 0.64 2.27
C VAL A 12 -5.10 -0.26 1.16
N THR A 13 -5.94 -1.19 0.70
CA THR A 13 -5.56 -2.24 -0.25
C THR A 13 -6.57 -2.40 -1.38
N GLY A 14 -6.28 -3.29 -2.32
CA GLY A 14 -7.03 -3.53 -3.54
C GLY A 14 -6.10 -3.72 -4.73
N THR A 15 -6.63 -4.27 -5.82
CA THR A 15 -5.89 -4.52 -7.07
C THR A 15 -5.16 -3.25 -7.55
N PRO A 16 -3.96 -3.35 -8.15
CA PRO A 16 -3.35 -2.22 -8.87
C PRO A 16 -4.36 -1.56 -9.83
N GLY A 17 -4.35 -0.22 -9.95
CA GLY A 17 -5.31 0.53 -10.78
C GLY A 17 -6.65 0.91 -10.12
N THR A 18 -6.98 0.37 -8.93
CA THR A 18 -8.26 0.70 -8.25
C THR A 18 -8.33 2.12 -7.67
N GLY A 19 -7.21 2.84 -7.62
CA GLY A 19 -7.16 4.24 -7.17
C GLY A 19 -6.74 4.45 -5.71
N LYS A 20 -6.05 3.50 -5.08
CA LYS A 20 -5.56 3.60 -3.69
C LYS A 20 -4.73 4.87 -3.45
N THR A 21 -3.62 5.04 -4.17
CA THR A 21 -2.75 6.21 -4.09
C THR A 21 -3.53 7.51 -4.34
N ALA A 22 -4.39 7.54 -5.36
CA ALA A 22 -5.22 8.72 -5.64
C ALA A 22 -6.18 9.07 -4.49
N ALA A 23 -6.73 8.07 -3.78
CA ALA A 23 -7.59 8.29 -2.63
C ALA A 23 -6.81 8.75 -1.40
N THR A 24 -5.63 8.16 -1.13
CA THR A 24 -4.81 8.50 0.03
C THR A 24 -4.08 9.82 -0.12
N ASN A 25 -3.79 10.28 -1.34
CA ASN A 25 -3.23 11.60 -1.61
C ASN A 25 -4.17 12.76 -1.24
N GLN A 26 -5.44 12.47 -0.95
CA GLN A 26 -6.39 13.45 -0.43
C GLN A 26 -6.33 13.60 1.09
N LEU A 27 -5.50 12.78 1.77
CA LEU A 27 -5.22 12.86 3.20
C LEU A 27 -3.95 13.68 3.44
N ASP A 28 -3.70 14.07 4.69
CA ASP A 28 -2.43 14.68 5.06
C ASP A 28 -1.26 13.72 4.75
N GLU A 29 -0.29 14.17 3.94
CA GLU A 29 0.82 13.33 3.46
C GLU A 29 1.61 12.69 4.61
N THR A 30 1.77 13.39 5.73
CA THR A 30 2.49 12.89 6.91
C THR A 30 1.79 11.72 7.62
N ALA A 31 0.55 11.40 7.24
CA ALA A 31 -0.22 10.29 7.81
C ALA A 31 -0.20 9.04 6.93
N VAL A 32 0.43 9.07 5.75
CA VAL A 32 0.38 7.99 4.75
C VAL A 32 1.77 7.44 4.46
N THR A 33 1.92 6.13 4.65
CA THR A 33 3.08 5.36 4.19
C THR A 33 2.72 4.65 2.89
N HIS A 34 3.33 5.07 1.78
CA HIS A 34 3.23 4.38 0.49
C HIS A 34 4.22 3.22 0.46
N LEU A 35 3.74 2.01 0.74
CA LEU A 35 4.62 0.85 0.97
C LEU A 35 5.44 0.47 -0.26
N ASN A 36 4.91 0.71 -1.47
CA ASN A 36 5.65 0.46 -2.71
C ASN A 36 6.90 1.34 -2.83
N ASP A 37 6.82 2.59 -2.35
CA ASP A 37 7.94 3.53 -2.39
C ASP A 37 8.98 3.13 -1.33
N VAL A 38 8.53 2.77 -0.12
CA VAL A 38 9.40 2.20 0.92
C VAL A 38 10.15 0.96 0.42
N ILE A 39 9.47 0.04 -0.27
CA ILE A 39 10.10 -1.17 -0.84
C ILE A 39 11.21 -0.82 -1.84
N ARG A 40 10.97 0.19 -2.69
CA ARG A 40 11.91 0.60 -3.73
C ARG A 40 13.08 1.40 -3.18
N ASP A 41 12.80 2.37 -2.32
CA ASP A 41 13.77 3.31 -1.77
C ASP A 41 14.75 2.64 -0.79
N HIS A 42 14.35 1.50 -0.22
CA HIS A 42 15.16 0.72 0.72
C HIS A 42 15.57 -0.66 0.20
N ASP A 43 15.37 -0.93 -1.10
CA ASP A 43 15.73 -2.20 -1.76
C ASP A 43 15.21 -3.46 -1.02
N LEU A 44 13.95 -3.43 -0.54
CA LEU A 44 13.34 -4.48 0.27
C LEU A 44 12.73 -5.59 -0.60
N TYR A 45 13.53 -6.17 -1.49
CA TYR A 45 13.14 -7.22 -2.43
C TYR A 45 14.28 -8.19 -2.69
N THR A 46 13.97 -9.45 -3.00
CA THR A 46 15.00 -10.49 -3.24
C THR A 46 15.46 -10.54 -4.68
N ASP A 47 14.55 -10.28 -5.61
CA ASP A 47 14.77 -10.47 -7.05
C ASP A 47 14.02 -9.41 -7.86
N ARG A 48 14.51 -9.15 -9.07
CA ARG A 48 13.83 -8.30 -10.05
C ARG A 48 13.33 -9.16 -11.22
N ASP A 49 12.03 -9.07 -11.50
CA ASP A 49 11.40 -9.63 -12.68
C ASP A 49 11.45 -8.60 -13.80
N ALA A 50 12.39 -8.79 -14.73
CA ALA A 50 12.61 -7.88 -15.85
C ALA A 50 11.49 -7.95 -16.90
N ASP A 51 10.81 -9.09 -17.05
CA ASP A 51 9.74 -9.26 -18.03
C ASP A 51 8.50 -8.45 -17.64
N ARG A 52 8.28 -8.28 -16.32
CA ARG A 52 7.14 -7.55 -15.75
C ARG A 52 7.50 -6.17 -15.21
N ASP A 53 8.77 -5.75 -15.36
CA ASP A 53 9.35 -4.57 -14.70
C ASP A 53 8.91 -4.43 -13.23
N SER A 54 9.06 -5.52 -12.47
CA SER A 54 8.60 -5.61 -11.08
C SER A 54 9.64 -6.28 -10.19
N VAL A 55 9.44 -6.25 -8.88
CA VAL A 55 10.33 -6.89 -7.91
C VAL A 55 9.58 -7.92 -7.07
N VAL A 56 10.29 -8.94 -6.62
CA VAL A 56 9.80 -9.92 -5.66
C VAL A 56 10.02 -9.36 -4.26
N THR A 57 8.99 -8.77 -3.70
CA THR A 57 9.05 -8.13 -2.37
C THR A 57 9.43 -9.13 -1.28
N ASP A 58 10.42 -8.77 -0.46
CA ASP A 58 10.77 -9.48 0.76
C ASP A 58 9.88 -8.99 1.90
N LEU A 59 8.75 -9.66 2.12
CA LEU A 59 7.78 -9.22 3.13
C LEU A 59 8.32 -9.23 4.56
N ASP A 60 9.30 -10.09 4.87
CA ASP A 60 9.90 -10.15 6.20
C ASP A 60 10.85 -8.96 6.40
N ALA A 61 11.71 -8.67 5.42
CA ALA A 61 12.54 -7.46 5.44
C ALA A 61 11.70 -6.18 5.49
N VAL A 62 10.58 -6.16 4.76
CA VAL A 62 9.63 -5.05 4.83
C VAL A 62 9.07 -4.91 6.24
N ARG A 63 8.57 -5.98 6.86
CA ARG A 63 8.04 -5.96 8.23
C ARG A 63 9.06 -5.45 9.24
N ASP A 64 10.29 -5.92 9.15
CA ASP A 64 11.39 -5.48 10.01
C ASP A 64 11.70 -3.99 9.80
N HIS A 65 11.62 -3.51 8.56
CA HIS A 65 11.85 -2.10 8.23
C HIS A 65 10.73 -1.19 8.76
N ILE A 66 9.45 -1.54 8.54
CA ILE A 66 8.35 -0.68 9.01
C ILE A 66 8.18 -0.74 10.53
N GLY A 67 8.50 -1.89 11.14
CA GLY A 67 8.33 -2.12 12.58
C GLY A 67 6.91 -1.84 13.05
N GLU A 68 6.79 -1.26 14.24
CA GLU A 68 5.52 -0.72 14.73
C GLU A 68 5.14 0.53 13.93
N TRP A 69 3.95 0.50 13.32
CA TRP A 69 3.45 1.58 12.50
C TRP A 69 2.09 2.07 13.00
N THR A 70 1.75 3.31 12.64
CA THR A 70 0.46 3.96 12.91
C THR A 70 0.08 4.81 11.69
N GLY A 71 -1.18 5.19 11.55
CA GLY A 71 -1.67 5.95 10.41
C GLY A 71 -2.13 5.05 9.27
N VAL A 72 -1.90 5.47 8.03
CA VAL A 72 -2.39 4.80 6.82
C VAL A 72 -1.24 4.10 6.09
N LEU A 73 -1.37 2.80 5.87
CA LEU A 73 -0.46 2.03 5.03
C LEU A 73 -1.13 1.73 3.69
N GLU A 74 -0.61 2.31 2.61
CA GLU A 74 -1.14 2.18 1.25
C GLU A 74 -0.27 1.25 0.42
N SER A 75 -0.86 0.14 -0.06
CA SER A 75 -0.35 -0.67 -1.16
C SER A 75 -1.31 -1.81 -1.44
N HIS A 76 -1.22 -2.40 -2.63
CA HIS A 76 -1.86 -3.68 -2.91
C HIS A 76 -1.33 -4.81 -1.99
N LEU A 77 -0.16 -4.62 -1.37
CA LEU A 77 0.45 -5.52 -0.38
C LEU A 77 0.11 -5.15 1.07
N ALA A 78 -0.59 -4.03 1.34
CA ALA A 78 -0.89 -3.60 2.71
C ALA A 78 -1.72 -4.63 3.50
N HIS A 79 -2.40 -5.53 2.80
CA HIS A 79 -3.15 -6.64 3.41
C HIS A 79 -2.26 -7.70 4.09
N HIS A 80 -0.94 -7.66 3.92
CA HIS A 80 0.02 -8.53 4.60
C HIS A 80 0.43 -8.05 6.00
N PHE A 81 -0.08 -6.88 6.43
CA PHE A 81 0.27 -6.22 7.69
C PHE A 81 -0.94 -6.18 8.63
N GLU A 82 -0.69 -6.33 9.93
CA GLU A 82 -1.73 -6.20 10.94
C GLU A 82 -2.24 -4.75 10.99
N ALA A 83 -3.56 -4.60 10.91
CA ALA A 83 -4.22 -3.31 10.96
C ALA A 83 -5.48 -3.40 11.82
N ASP A 84 -5.82 -2.29 12.47
CA ASP A 84 -7.03 -2.18 13.27
C ASP A 84 -8.26 -2.00 12.35
N ARG A 85 -8.06 -1.44 11.15
CA ARG A 85 -9.06 -1.34 10.08
C ARG A 85 -8.46 -1.60 8.71
N VAL A 86 -9.28 -2.12 7.81
CA VAL A 86 -8.91 -2.37 6.41
C VAL A 86 -9.92 -1.74 5.47
N VAL A 87 -9.43 -0.98 4.50
CA VAL A 87 -10.21 -0.41 3.40
C VAL A 87 -9.79 -1.11 2.11
N VAL A 88 -10.74 -1.78 1.46
CA VAL A 88 -10.50 -2.48 0.19
C VAL A 88 -11.14 -1.70 -0.95
N LEU A 89 -10.33 -1.03 -1.77
CA LEU A 89 -10.83 -0.33 -2.95
C LEU A 89 -11.15 -1.34 -4.05
N ARG A 90 -12.37 -1.20 -4.59
CA ARG A 90 -12.88 -1.99 -5.70
C ARG A 90 -13.16 -1.08 -6.88
N CYS A 91 -12.90 -1.59 -8.07
CA CYS A 91 -13.20 -0.95 -9.33
C CYS A 91 -13.95 -1.96 -10.20
N GLU A 92 -14.85 -1.47 -11.05
CA GLU A 92 -15.50 -2.30 -12.05
C GLU A 92 -14.44 -2.85 -13.02
N PRO A 93 -14.48 -4.15 -13.39
CA PRO A 93 -13.42 -4.75 -14.20
C PRO A 93 -13.13 -4.05 -15.52
N THR A 94 -14.17 -3.61 -16.24
CA THR A 94 -14.03 -2.87 -17.51
C THR A 94 -13.34 -1.53 -17.31
N VAL A 95 -13.72 -0.78 -16.27
CA VAL A 95 -13.06 0.48 -15.91
C VAL A 95 -11.62 0.25 -15.44
N LEU A 96 -11.34 -0.88 -14.79
CA LEU A 96 -10.00 -1.24 -14.35
C LEU A 96 -9.10 -1.62 -15.52
N GLU A 97 -9.63 -2.34 -16.51
CA GLU A 97 -8.97 -2.66 -17.77
C GLU A 97 -8.55 -1.37 -18.48
N ASP A 98 -9.49 -0.44 -18.72
CA ASP A 98 -9.22 0.87 -19.35
C ASP A 98 -8.12 1.69 -18.63
N ARG A 99 -7.93 1.49 -17.32
CA ARG A 99 -6.92 2.20 -16.52
C ARG A 99 -5.53 1.55 -16.57
N LEU A 100 -5.45 0.28 -16.95
CA LEU A 100 -4.23 -0.52 -16.93
C LEU A 100 -3.66 -0.77 -18.34
N GLU A 101 -4.41 -0.42 -19.40
CA GLU A 101 -3.90 -0.27 -20.77
C GLU A 101 -2.90 0.89 -20.90
#